data_AF-A0A5A7W178-F1
#
_entry.id   AF-A0A5A7W178-F1
#
_cell.length_a   1.000
_cell.length_b   1.000
_cell.length_c   1.000
_cell.angle_alpha   90.00
_cell.angle_beta   90.00
_cell.angle_gamma   90.00
#
_symmetry.space_group_name_H-M   'P 1'
#
loop_
_entity.id
_entity.type
_entity.pdbx_description
1 polymer ?
#
loop_
_entity_poly.entity_id
_entity_poly.type
_entity_poly.pdbx_seq_one_letter_code
_entity_poly.pdbx_strand_id
1 'polypeptide(L)'
;MNIPVQVAKPKPRPRPQVMKLTDAAATRIQQLTERADSEIVGLRVGIKNGGCAGQSYTVEYAHDIKPTDEIVEDKGVKILVDPKAVLFLLGTEMDYKTDRMQAQFVFNNPNQISACGCGESVQLTPAKIDG
;
A
#
# COMPACT_ATOMS: atom_id res chain seq x y z
N MET A 1 52.55 16.59 12.35
CA MET A 1 51.28 16.17 13.00
C MET A 1 50.33 15.72 11.91
N ASN A 2 50.04 14.42 11.78
CA ASN A 2 49.03 13.91 10.84
C ASN A 2 47.74 13.60 11.62
N ILE A 3 46.65 14.27 11.27
CA ILE A 3 45.31 14.00 11.80
C ILE A 3 44.67 12.92 10.92
N PRO A 4 44.24 11.76 11.47
CA PRO A 4 43.49 10.79 10.70
C PRO A 4 42.08 11.32 10.42
N VAL A 5 41.77 11.52 9.14
CA VAL A 5 40.40 11.82 8.69
C VAL A 5 39.59 10.53 8.81
N GLN A 6 38.69 10.47 9.78
CA GLN A 6 37.74 9.37 9.91
C GLN A 6 36.62 9.56 8.89
N VAL A 7 36.55 8.68 7.90
CA VAL A 7 35.45 8.62 6.94
C VAL A 7 34.28 7.90 7.62
N ALA A 8 33.20 8.62 7.93
CA ALA A 8 32.01 8.05 8.52
C ALA A 8 31.32 7.08 7.54
N LYS A 9 30.94 5.89 8.01
CA LYS A 9 30.22 4.89 7.22
C LYS A 9 28.81 5.41 6.88
N PRO A 10 28.32 5.28 5.64
CA PRO A 10 26.99 5.75 5.28
C PRO A 10 25.91 5.01 6.09
N LYS A 11 24.97 5.77 6.65
CA LYS A 11 23.81 5.22 7.37
C LYS A 11 22.99 4.37 6.38
N PRO A 12 22.65 3.11 6.72
CA PRO A 12 21.83 2.28 5.83
C PRO A 12 20.51 2.99 5.55
N ARG A 13 20.17 3.13 4.27
CA ARG A 13 18.88 3.67 3.83
C ARG A 13 17.77 2.76 4.37
N PRO A 14 16.70 3.28 4.99
CA PRO A 14 15.56 2.45 5.37
C PRO A 14 15.05 1.72 4.13
N ARG A 15 14.75 0.42 4.25
CA ARG A 15 14.11 -0.31 3.14
C ARG A 15 12.77 0.36 2.85
N PRO A 16 12.44 0.65 1.58
CA PRO A 16 11.15 1.23 1.25
C PRO A 16 10.02 0.32 1.73
N GLN A 17 9.13 0.85 2.56
CA GLN A 17 7.95 0.13 3.01
C GLN A 17 7.00 -0.07 1.82
N VAL A 18 6.36 -1.24 1.73
CA VAL A 18 5.47 -1.54 0.60
C VAL A 18 4.32 -0.55 0.56
N MET A 19 3.67 -0.29 1.69
CA MET A 19 2.61 0.71 1.77
C MET A 19 2.64 1.42 3.10
N LYS A 20 2.10 2.63 3.16
CA LYS A 20 1.78 3.34 4.41
C LYS A 20 0.32 3.79 4.40
N LEU A 21 -0.23 4.08 5.57
CA LEU A 21 -1.60 4.51 5.76
C LEU A 21 -1.67 5.97 6.17
N THR A 22 -2.71 6.68 5.75
CA THR A 22 -3.15 7.89 6.45
C THR A 22 -3.89 7.51 7.74
N ASP A 23 -4.06 8.47 8.67
CA ASP A 23 -4.86 8.24 9.88
C ASP A 23 -6.32 7.90 9.54
N ALA A 24 -6.86 8.50 8.47
CA ALA A 24 -8.22 8.23 8.00
C ALA A 24 -8.37 6.78 7.50
N ALA A 25 -7.40 6.28 6.73
CA ALA A 25 -7.39 4.89 6.27
C ALA A 25 -7.28 3.91 7.44
N ALA A 26 -6.34 4.13 8.36
CA ALA A 26 -6.16 3.28 9.54
C ALA A 26 -7.44 3.22 10.40
N THR A 27 -8.04 4.38 10.67
CA THR A 27 -9.32 4.47 11.42
C THR A 27 -10.41 3.68 10.71
N ARG A 28 -10.51 3.80 9.38
CA ARG A 28 -11.52 3.09 8.60
C ARG A 28 -11.31 1.58 8.64
N ILE A 29 -10.08 1.12 8.51
CA ILE A 29 -9.73 -0.31 8.57
C ILE A 29 -10.10 -0.89 9.93
N GLN A 30 -9.79 -0.17 11.01
CA GLN A 30 -10.17 -0.57 12.36
C GLN A 30 -11.69 -0.72 12.48
N GLN A 31 -12.46 0.28 12.02
CA GLN A 31 -13.93 0.22 12.04
C GLN A 31 -14.49 -0.95 11.22
N LEU A 32 -13.89 -1.26 10.07
CA LEU A 32 -14.32 -2.39 9.24
C LEU A 32 -14.03 -3.73 9.92
N THR A 33 -12.90 -3.83 10.61
CA THR A 33 -12.52 -5.03 11.39
C THR A 33 -13.45 -5.24 12.58
N GLU A 34 -13.79 -4.18 13.30
CA GLU A 34 -14.71 -4.22 14.44
C GLU A 34 -16.17 -4.55 14.04
N ARG A 35 -16.56 -4.24 12.79
CA ARG A 35 -17.92 -4.45 12.27
C ARG A 35 -18.07 -5.71 11.42
N ALA A 36 -16.99 -6.40 11.11
CA ALA A 36 -17.06 -7.59 10.28
C ALA A 36 -17.87 -8.68 11.01
N ASP A 37 -18.81 -9.31 10.29
CA ASP A 37 -19.64 -10.41 10.84
C ASP A 37 -18.82 -11.67 11.16
N SER A 38 -17.54 -11.68 10.77
CA SER A 38 -16.60 -12.78 10.98
C SER A 38 -15.22 -12.23 11.32
N GLU A 39 -14.41 -13.03 12.01
CA GLU A 39 -13.05 -12.66 12.36
C GLU A 39 -12.23 -12.43 11.08
N ILE A 40 -11.73 -11.21 10.91
CA ILE A 40 -10.80 -10.84 9.85
C ILE A 40 -9.47 -10.45 10.49
N VAL A 41 -8.37 -10.87 9.86
CA VAL A 41 -7.00 -10.56 10.31
C VAL A 41 -6.48 -9.24 9.75
N GLY A 42 -7.24 -8.61 8.85
CA GLY A 42 -6.93 -7.33 8.20
C GLY A 42 -7.61 -7.19 6.84
N LEU A 43 -7.14 -6.21 6.06
CA LEU A 43 -7.52 -6.09 4.64
C LEU A 43 -6.41 -6.61 3.75
N ARG A 44 -6.77 -7.35 2.70
CA ARG A 44 -5.86 -7.73 1.63
C ARG A 44 -5.96 -6.75 0.46
N VAL A 45 -4.85 -6.14 0.10
CA VAL A 45 -4.73 -5.18 -1.01
C VAL A 45 -3.98 -5.84 -2.17
N GLY A 46 -4.51 -5.64 -3.38
CA GLY A 46 -3.91 -6.18 -4.59
C GLY A 46 -4.14 -5.29 -5.81
N ILE A 47 -3.77 -5.83 -6.97
CA ILE A 47 -4.03 -5.25 -8.28
C ILE A 47 -4.67 -6.30 -9.17
N LYS A 48 -5.66 -5.90 -9.96
CA LYS A 48 -6.25 -6.75 -11.01
C LYS A 48 -6.07 -6.09 -12.36
N ASN A 49 -5.76 -6.90 -13.38
CA ASN A 49 -5.73 -6.45 -14.77
C ASN A 49 -7.18 -6.26 -15.27
N GLY A 50 -7.47 -5.12 -15.88
CA GLY A 50 -8.79 -4.77 -16.40
C GLY A 50 -9.07 -3.26 -16.37
N GLY A 51 -10.23 -2.86 -16.90
CA GLY A 51 -10.66 -1.46 -16.96
C GLY A 51 -10.02 -0.65 -18.08
N CYS A 52 -10.48 0.60 -18.26
CA CYS A 52 -10.12 1.44 -19.41
C CYS A 52 -8.62 1.80 -19.49
N ALA A 53 -7.91 1.77 -18.35
CA ALA A 53 -6.48 2.10 -18.25
C ALA A 53 -5.58 0.88 -17.95
N GLY A 54 -6.15 -0.32 -17.84
CA GLY A 54 -5.43 -1.59 -17.80
C GLY A 54 -5.30 -2.26 -16.43
N GLN A 55 -5.30 -1.53 -15.31
CA GLN A 55 -5.27 -2.11 -13.95
C GLN A 55 -6.21 -1.39 -12.98
N SER A 56 -6.60 -2.05 -11.89
CA SER A 56 -7.32 -1.43 -10.77
C SER A 56 -6.89 -2.05 -9.44
N TYR A 57 -6.98 -1.27 -8.36
CA TYR A 57 -6.70 -1.75 -7.01
C TYR A 57 -7.83 -2.65 -6.50
N THR A 58 -7.49 -3.66 -5.71
CA THR A 58 -8.46 -4.50 -4.99
C THR A 58 -8.25 -4.36 -3.48
N VAL A 59 -9.36 -4.36 -2.73
CA VAL A 59 -9.35 -4.35 -1.27
C VAL A 59 -10.39 -5.36 -0.82
N GLU A 60 -9.96 -6.40 -0.10
CA GLU A 60 -10.79 -7.52 0.31
C GLU A 60 -10.61 -7.77 1.81
N TYR A 61 -11.65 -8.26 2.48
CA TYR A 61 -11.51 -8.78 3.84
C TYR A 61 -10.64 -10.03 3.82
N ALA A 62 -9.63 -10.06 4.69
CA ALA A 62 -8.77 -11.23 4.84
C ALA A 62 -9.14 -11.98 6.12
N HIS A 63 -9.51 -13.25 5.99
CA HIS A 63 -9.75 -14.14 7.13
C HIS A 63 -8.50 -14.91 7.56
N ASP A 64 -7.49 -14.95 6.69
CA ASP A 64 -6.24 -15.69 6.87
C ASP A 64 -5.06 -14.88 6.32
N ILE A 65 -3.87 -15.14 6.85
CA ILE A 65 -2.60 -14.66 6.30
C ILE A 65 -2.01 -15.78 5.45
N LYS A 66 -1.82 -15.53 4.15
CA LYS A 66 -1.18 -16.51 3.27
C LYS A 66 0.34 -16.47 3.44
N PRO A 67 1.06 -17.59 3.25
CA PRO A 67 2.52 -17.62 3.37
C PRO A 67 3.27 -16.66 2.44
N THR A 68 2.61 -16.23 1.36
CA THR A 68 3.17 -15.33 0.34
C THR A 68 2.66 -13.89 0.47
N ASP A 69 1.76 -13.60 1.42
CA ASP A 69 1.33 -12.23 1.66
C ASP A 69 2.50 -11.44 2.25
N GLU A 70 2.71 -10.23 1.73
CA GLU A 70 3.57 -9.27 2.43
C GLU A 70 2.73 -8.58 3.51
N ILE A 71 3.18 -8.67 4.76
CA ILE A 71 2.48 -8.10 5.90
C ILE A 71 3.01 -6.69 6.16
N VAL A 72 2.12 -5.71 6.10
CA VAL A 72 2.38 -4.32 6.46
C VAL A 72 1.61 -4.00 7.73
N GLU A 73 2.33 -3.67 8.80
CA GLU A 73 1.75 -3.14 10.03
C GLU A 73 2.02 -1.64 10.08
N ASP A 74 0.95 -0.85 10.14
CA ASP A 74 1.05 0.61 10.24
C ASP A 74 -0.11 1.13 11.08
N LYS A 75 0.15 2.12 11.93
CA LYS A 75 -0.84 2.76 12.81
C LYS A 75 -1.72 1.77 13.59
N GLY A 76 -1.17 0.63 13.99
CA GLY A 76 -1.88 -0.38 14.79
C GLY A 76 -2.86 -1.26 14.03
N VAL A 77 -2.91 -1.17 12.69
CA VAL A 77 -3.70 -2.07 11.84
C VAL A 77 -2.79 -2.87 10.91
N LYS A 78 -3.32 -4.00 10.42
CA LYS A 78 -2.61 -4.92 9.52
C LYS A 78 -3.20 -4.86 8.11
N ILE A 79 -2.33 -4.70 7.14
CA ILE A 79 -2.60 -4.84 5.71
C ILE A 79 -1.81 -6.02 5.18
N LEU A 80 -2.46 -6.86 4.39
CA LEU A 80 -1.84 -7.94 3.63
C LEU A 80 -1.73 -7.49 2.18
N VAL A 81 -0.56 -7.61 1.58
CA VAL A 81 -0.36 -7.24 0.17
C VAL A 81 -0.18 -8.50 -0.66
N ASP A 82 -0.97 -8.63 -1.72
CA ASP A 82 -0.81 -9.73 -2.68
C ASP A 82 0.63 -9.72 -3.23
N PRO A 83 1.33 -10.87 -3.26
CA PRO A 83 2.73 -10.94 -3.71
C PRO A 83 2.95 -10.36 -5.10
N LYS A 84 1.96 -10.46 -6.00
CA LYS A 84 2.05 -9.93 -7.37
C LYS A 84 1.96 -8.41 -7.40
N ALA A 85 1.38 -7.80 -6.37
CA ALA A 85 1.18 -6.37 -6.26
C ALA A 85 2.35 -5.65 -5.56
N VAL A 86 3.17 -6.36 -4.77
CA VAL A 86 4.23 -5.78 -3.92
C VAL A 86 5.10 -4.76 -4.66
N LEU A 87 5.66 -5.13 -5.82
CA LEU A 87 6.55 -4.23 -6.57
C LEU A 87 5.83 -3.02 -7.16
N PHE A 88 4.53 -3.14 -7.47
CA PHE A 88 3.74 -2.04 -8.03
C PHE A 88 3.22 -1.10 -6.94
N LEU A 89 3.05 -1.63 -5.73
CA LEU A 89 2.53 -0.89 -4.59
C LEU A 89 3.64 -0.26 -3.75
N LEU A 90 4.90 -0.64 -3.94
CA LEU A 90 6.03 -0.12 -3.16
C LEU A 90 6.00 1.42 -3.01
N GLY A 91 5.96 1.90 -1.76
CA GLY A 91 5.92 3.31 -1.41
C GLY A 91 4.54 3.97 -1.54
N THR A 92 3.49 3.21 -1.85
CA THR A 92 2.12 3.73 -1.96
C THR A 92 1.59 4.18 -0.61
N GLU A 93 0.89 5.30 -0.59
CA GLU A 93 0.07 5.71 0.55
C GLU A 93 -1.40 5.40 0.28
N MET A 94 -2.02 4.64 1.18
CA MET A 94 -3.46 4.37 1.17
C MET A 94 -4.16 5.36 2.10
N ASP A 95 -5.12 6.08 1.53
CA ASP A 95 -5.98 7.05 2.19
C ASP A 95 -7.44 6.58 2.16
N TYR A 96 -8.30 7.18 2.98
CA TYR A 96 -9.73 6.98 2.93
C TYR A 96 -10.44 8.33 2.86
N LYS A 97 -11.13 8.58 1.74
CA LYS A 97 -11.86 9.82 1.50
C LYS A 97 -13.35 9.56 1.57
N THR A 98 -14.04 10.45 2.28
CA THR A 98 -15.50 10.49 2.36
C THR A 98 -15.96 11.87 1.96
N ASP A 99 -16.76 11.97 0.92
CA ASP A 99 -17.46 13.18 0.49
C ASP A 99 -18.98 12.91 0.43
N ARG A 100 -19.74 13.89 -0.08
CA ARG A 100 -21.21 13.77 -0.15
C ARG A 100 -21.71 12.68 -1.11
N MET A 101 -20.88 12.27 -2.07
CA MET A 101 -21.25 11.35 -3.14
C MET A 101 -20.61 9.97 -2.97
N GLN A 102 -19.44 9.88 -2.35
CA GLN A 102 -18.66 8.65 -2.27
C GLN A 102 -17.84 8.54 -0.99
N ALA A 103 -17.62 7.29 -0.54
CA ALA A 103 -16.69 6.95 0.51
C ALA A 103 -15.82 5.79 0.02
N GLN A 104 -14.53 6.05 -0.21
CA GLN A 104 -13.64 5.08 -0.86
C GLN A 104 -12.21 5.17 -0.36
N PHE A 105 -11.49 4.06 -0.49
CA PHE A 105 -10.04 4.05 -0.38
C PHE A 105 -9.40 4.67 -1.61
N VAL A 106 -8.40 5.51 -1.40
CA VAL A 106 -7.66 6.22 -2.45
C VAL A 106 -6.19 5.87 -2.31
N PHE A 107 -5.53 5.62 -3.45
CA PHE A 107 -4.13 5.17 -3.48
C PHE A 107 -3.25 6.24 -4.13
N ASN A 108 -2.39 6.87 -3.33
CA ASN A 108 -1.36 7.79 -3.83
C ASN A 108 -0.11 6.96 -4.14
N ASN A 109 -0.03 6.42 -5.36
CA ASN A 109 1.00 5.47 -5.76
C ASN A 109 2.12 6.14 -6.58
N PRO A 110 3.38 6.15 -6.11
CA PRO A 110 4.50 6.75 -6.84
C PRO A 110 4.84 6.01 -8.15
N ASN A 111 4.37 4.78 -8.32
CA ASN A 111 4.60 3.95 -9.50
C ASN A 111 3.45 4.04 -10.52
N GLN A 112 2.47 4.91 -10.30
CA GLN A 112 1.38 5.17 -11.25
C GLN A 112 1.86 6.07 -12.40
N ILE A 113 1.65 5.61 -13.63
CA ILE A 113 1.99 6.33 -14.87
C ILE A 113 0.80 7.16 -15.35
N SER A 114 -0.41 6.58 -15.31
CA SER A 114 -1.62 7.22 -15.82
C SER A 114 -2.88 6.66 -15.13
N ALA A 115 -4.02 7.32 -15.31
CA ALA A 115 -5.33 6.88 -14.81
C ALA A 115 -6.45 7.21 -15.82
N CYS A 116 -7.57 6.49 -15.77
CA CYS A 116 -8.78 6.88 -16.50
C CYS A 116 -9.31 8.22 -15.96
N GLY A 117 -10.05 8.98 -16.79
CA GLY A 117 -10.69 10.23 -16.34
C GLY A 117 -11.65 10.04 -15.16
N CYS A 118 -12.13 8.81 -14.95
CA CYS A 118 -12.94 8.39 -13.81
C CYS A 118 -12.16 8.06 -12.53
N GLY A 119 -10.84 7.87 -12.60
CA GLY A 119 -10.01 7.41 -11.47
C GLY A 119 -10.13 5.92 -11.10
N GLU A 120 -11.05 5.17 -11.68
CA GLU A 120 -11.30 3.75 -11.33
C GLU A 120 -10.27 2.76 -11.90
N SER A 121 -9.45 3.20 -12.85
CA SER A 121 -8.41 2.37 -13.47
C SER A 121 -7.13 3.17 -13.63
N VAL A 122 -6.01 2.47 -13.50
CA VAL A 122 -4.66 3.02 -13.48
C VAL A 122 -3.72 2.20 -14.36
N GLN A 123 -2.62 2.81 -14.78
CA GLN A 123 -1.48 2.12 -15.35
C GLN A 123 -0.32 2.22 -14.37
N LEU A 124 0.20 1.08 -13.91
CA LEU A 124 1.31 1.01 -12.96
C LEU A 124 2.55 0.43 -13.62
N THR A 125 3.73 0.90 -13.21
CA THR A 125 5.02 0.24 -13.46
C THR A 125 5.51 -0.44 -12.19
N PRO A 126 6.30 -1.52 -12.25
CA PRO A 126 7.04 -1.99 -11.09
C PRO A 126 8.00 -0.90 -10.58
N ALA A 127 8.17 -0.80 -9.27
CA ALA A 127 9.13 0.09 -8.65
C ALA A 127 10.56 -0.26 -9.07
N LYS A 128 11.37 0.76 -9.32
CA LYS A 128 12.81 0.61 -9.57
C LYS A 128 13.51 0.52 -8.21
N ILE A 129 14.01 -0.66 -7.87
CA ILE A 129 14.81 -0.84 -6.66
C ILE A 129 16.26 -0.53 -7.03
N ASP A 130 16.67 0.72 -6.81
CA ASP A 130 18.07 1.11 -6.97
C ASP A 130 18.89 0.45 -5.85
N GLY A 131 19.57 -0.64 -6.22
CA GLY A 131 20.46 -1.43 -5.34
C GLY A 131 21.52 -0.60 -4.63
#